data_AF-A0AAJ1FAM2-F1
#
_entry.id   AF-A0AAJ1FAM2-F1
#
_cell.length_a   1.000
_cell.length_b   1.000
_cell.length_c   1.000
_cell.angle_alpha   90.00
_cell.angle_beta   90.00
_cell.angle_gamma   90.00
#
_symmetry.space_group_name_H-M   'P 1'
#
loop_
_entity.id
_entity.type
_entity.pdbx_description
1 polymer ?
#
loop_
_entity_poly.entity_id
_entity_poly.type
_entity_poly.pdbx_seq_one_letter_code
_entity_poly.pdbx_strand_id
1 'polypeptide(L)'
;MDKLIKIGIDKAIPRQMAKLAIVNADPNAERFIVLNRRSMAVLRHGSFANGHTQNCFFALGYENRSDLLLLIVDDDEQFNAKAMDGIQAELGDANEVG
;
A
#
# COMPACT_ATOMS: atom_id res chain seq x y z
N MET A 1 22.71 9.52 41.70
CA MET A 1 22.82 8.21 41.01
C MET A 1 21.61 8.08 40.11
N ASP A 2 21.70 8.59 38.89
CA ASP A 2 20.59 8.54 37.93
C ASP A 2 20.63 7.22 37.17
N LYS A 3 19.64 6.36 37.42
CA LYS A 3 19.40 5.17 36.61
C LYS A 3 18.78 5.61 35.30
N LEU A 4 19.60 5.84 34.28
CA LEU A 4 19.14 5.92 32.90
C LEU A 4 18.48 4.59 32.52
N ILE A 5 17.17 4.62 32.26
CA ILE A 5 16.46 3.54 31.60
C ILE A 5 16.93 3.54 30.14
N LYS A 6 17.81 2.60 29.79
CA LYS A 6 18.13 2.31 28.39
C LYS A 6 16.89 1.71 27.75
N ILE A 7 16.13 2.52 27.01
CA ILE A 7 15.13 2.02 26.08
C ILE A 7 15.93 1.30 24.98
N GLY A 8 15.94 -0.02 25.05
CA GLY A 8 16.42 -0.83 23.93
C GLY A 8 15.47 -0.56 22.78
N ILE A 9 15.95 0.19 21.77
CA ILE A 9 15.28 0.24 20.49
C ILE A 9 15.40 -1.20 19.98
N ASP A 10 14.31 -1.94 20.09
CA ASP A 10 14.23 -3.30 19.59
C ASP A 10 14.70 -3.24 18.14
N LYS A 11 15.82 -3.92 17.81
CA LYS A 11 16.33 -3.96 16.44
C LYS A 11 15.14 -4.34 15.58
N ALA A 12 14.68 -3.44 14.70
CA ALA A 12 13.45 -3.60 13.94
C ALA A 12 13.47 -4.96 13.24
N ILE A 13 12.82 -5.96 13.83
CA ILE A 13 12.67 -7.27 13.22
C ILE A 13 11.88 -7.00 11.94
N PRO A 14 12.38 -7.37 10.75
CA PRO A 14 11.61 -7.33 9.51
C PRO A 14 10.23 -7.90 9.76
N ARG A 15 9.22 -7.03 9.78
CA ARG A 15 7.84 -7.52 9.82
C ARG A 15 7.53 -7.83 8.38
N GLN A 16 7.65 -9.11 8.03
CA GLN A 16 7.13 -9.61 6.77
C GLN A 16 5.68 -9.17 6.65
N MET A 17 5.37 -8.49 5.55
CA MET A 17 4.06 -7.95 5.25
C MET A 17 3.72 -8.26 3.78
N ALA A 18 2.44 -8.17 3.45
CA ALA A 18 2.01 -8.23 2.07
C ALA A 18 2.18 -6.84 1.44
N LYS A 19 2.96 -6.73 0.37
CA LYS A 19 3.28 -5.50 -0.36
C LYS A 19 2.57 -5.48 -1.71
N LEU A 20 1.89 -4.39 -2.01
CA LEU A 20 1.41 -4.06 -3.36
C LEU A 20 2.24 -2.88 -3.87
N ALA A 21 3.02 -3.12 -4.92
CA ALA A 21 3.72 -2.06 -5.65
C ALA A 21 2.82 -1.55 -6.79
N ILE A 22 2.36 -0.32 -6.67
CA ILE A 22 1.69 0.41 -7.75
C ILE A 22 2.81 1.14 -8.48
N VAL A 23 3.11 0.72 -9.71
CA VAL A 23 4.23 1.27 -10.51
C VAL A 23 3.66 1.80 -11.82
N ASN A 24 4.15 2.96 -12.28
CA ASN A 24 3.69 3.61 -13.51
C ASN A 24 2.17 3.78 -13.54
N ALA A 25 1.57 4.26 -12.44
CA ALA A 25 0.21 4.78 -12.55
C ALA A 25 0.19 5.91 -13.59
N ASP A 26 -0.97 6.11 -14.23
CA ASP A 26 -1.17 7.13 -15.24
C ASP A 26 -0.57 8.47 -14.76
N PRO A 27 0.22 9.21 -15.57
CA PRO A 27 0.77 10.50 -15.17
C PRO A 27 -0.28 11.53 -14.75
N ASN A 28 -1.52 11.37 -15.19
CA ASN A 28 -2.63 12.23 -14.77
C ASN A 28 -3.35 11.67 -13.54
N ALA A 29 -3.06 10.45 -13.10
CA ALA A 29 -3.68 9.91 -11.90
C ALA A 29 -3.16 10.61 -10.64
N GLU A 30 -4.10 11.13 -9.85
CA GLU A 30 -3.79 11.88 -8.64
C GLU A 30 -4.00 11.04 -7.38
N ARG A 31 -4.96 10.11 -7.40
CA ARG A 31 -5.37 9.33 -6.23
C ARG A 31 -5.39 7.84 -6.49
N PHE A 32 -5.17 7.07 -5.43
CA PHE A 32 -5.39 5.64 -5.41
C PHE A 32 -6.24 5.23 -4.19
N ILE A 33 -6.99 4.15 -4.36
CA ILE A 33 -7.77 3.51 -3.30
C ILE A 33 -7.60 2.00 -3.44
N VAL A 34 -7.18 1.34 -2.36
CA VAL A 34 -7.11 -0.12 -2.27
C VAL A 34 -8.22 -0.61 -1.36
N LEU A 35 -9.04 -1.51 -1.88
CA LEU A 35 -10.21 -2.10 -1.24
C LEU A 35 -10.00 -3.60 -1.03
N ASN A 36 -10.64 -4.15 0.00
CA ASN A 36 -10.87 -5.58 0.09
C ASN A 36 -12.04 -5.96 -0.84
N ARG A 37 -11.78 -6.83 -1.82
CA ARG A 37 -12.73 -7.24 -2.86
C ARG A 37 -14.02 -7.89 -2.34
N ARG A 38 -13.99 -8.55 -1.18
CA ARG A 38 -15.17 -9.28 -0.65
C ARG A 38 -16.04 -8.39 0.21
N SER A 39 -15.42 -7.56 1.04
CA SER A 39 -16.13 -6.71 2.01
C SER A 39 -16.34 -5.28 1.50
N MET A 40 -15.69 -4.90 0.40
CA MET A 40 -15.59 -3.52 -0.08
C MET A 40 -14.98 -2.55 0.95
N ALA A 41 -14.33 -3.06 2.00
CA ALA A 41 -13.69 -2.24 3.01
C ALA A 41 -12.47 -1.51 2.43
N VAL A 42 -12.35 -0.22 2.69
CA VAL A 42 -11.17 0.58 2.33
C VAL A 42 -9.99 0.14 3.19
N LEU A 43 -8.95 -0.38 2.54
CA LEU A 43 -7.72 -0.82 3.21
C LEU A 43 -6.68 0.30 3.23
N ARG A 44 -6.51 1.00 2.10
CA ARG A 44 -5.58 2.12 1.92
C ARG A 44 -6.14 3.11 0.91
N HIS A 45 -5.76 4.37 1.04
CA HIS A 45 -5.99 5.40 0.05
C HIS A 45 -4.93 6.49 0.21
N GLY A 46 -4.72 7.28 -0.83
CA GLY A 46 -3.78 8.39 -0.81
C GLY A 46 -3.65 9.06 -2.16
N SER A 47 -2.78 10.06 -2.23
CA SER A 47 -2.33 10.65 -3.48
C SER A 47 -1.02 10.03 -3.94
N PHE A 48 -0.76 10.04 -5.24
CA PHE A 48 0.55 9.65 -5.76
C PHE A 48 1.60 10.73 -5.44
N ALA A 49 2.81 10.28 -5.08
CA ALA A 49 3.98 11.15 -5.02
C ALA A 49 4.64 11.28 -6.41
N ASN A 50 5.71 12.08 -6.51
CA ASN A 50 6.47 12.25 -7.75
C ASN A 50 6.84 10.89 -8.38
N GLY A 51 6.46 10.69 -9.64
CA GLY A 51 6.72 9.44 -10.38
C GLY A 51 5.60 8.39 -10.33
N HIS A 52 4.43 8.73 -9.77
CA HIS A 52 3.20 7.91 -9.83
C HIS A 52 3.41 6.45 -9.41
N THR A 53 4.28 6.28 -8.42
CA THR A 53 4.66 4.99 -7.86
C THR A 53 4.36 5.02 -6.36
N GLN A 54 3.74 3.96 -5.86
CA GLN A 54 3.36 3.84 -4.46
C GLN A 54 3.46 2.40 -3.98
N ASN A 55 4.11 2.18 -2.84
CA ASN A 55 4.07 0.91 -2.14
C ASN A 55 3.00 0.93 -1.05
N CYS A 56 2.15 -0.08 -1.02
CA CYS A 56 1.15 -0.29 0.03
C CYS A 56 1.46 -1.58 0.79
N PHE A 57 1.51 -1.50 2.13
CA PHE A 57 1.74 -2.67 2.99
C PHE A 57 0.47 -3.04 3.77
N PHE A 58 0.17 -4.35 3.76
CA PHE A 58 -1.00 -4.99 4.37
C PHE A 58 -0.59 -6.16 5.27
N ALA A 59 -1.55 -6.68 6.03
CA ALA A 59 -1.35 -7.87 6.84
C ALA A 59 -0.96 -9.08 5.98
N LEU A 60 -0.22 -10.02 6.57
CA LEU A 60 0.04 -11.32 5.97
C LEU A 60 -1.29 -12.07 5.72
N GLY A 61 -1.35 -12.81 4.63
CA GLY A 61 -2.53 -13.48 4.07
C GLY A 61 -2.98 -12.88 2.73
N TYR A 62 -2.74 -11.58 2.48
CA TYR A 62 -3.07 -10.94 1.20
C TYR A 62 -2.11 -11.31 0.08
N GLU A 63 -0.93 -11.85 0.41
CA GLU A 63 0.01 -12.41 -0.55
C GLU A 63 -0.41 -13.77 -1.11
N ASN A 64 -1.41 -14.41 -0.50
CA ASN A 64 -1.89 -15.73 -0.90
C ASN A 64 -3.32 -15.68 -1.45
N ARG A 65 -3.89 -14.47 -1.64
CA ARG A 65 -5.29 -14.26 -2.01
C ARG A 65 -5.44 -13.12 -3.01
N SER A 66 -6.26 -13.34 -4.03
CA SER A 66 -6.73 -12.31 -4.98
C SER A 66 -7.89 -11.47 -4.42
N ASP A 67 -7.71 -10.96 -3.20
CA ASP A 67 -8.76 -10.24 -2.45
C ASP A 67 -8.55 -8.71 -2.46
N LEU A 68 -7.61 -8.18 -3.25
CA LEU A 68 -7.40 -6.74 -3.39
C LEU A 68 -8.05 -6.21 -4.68
N LEU A 69 -8.66 -5.03 -4.56
CA LEU A 69 -9.18 -4.23 -5.66
C LEU A 69 -8.51 -2.86 -5.59
N LEU A 70 -7.84 -2.44 -6.65
CA LEU A 70 -7.20 -1.13 -6.78
C LEU A 70 -8.03 -0.24 -7.68
N LEU A 71 -8.31 0.98 -7.22
CA LEU A 71 -8.88 2.06 -8.01
C LEU A 71 -7.83 3.17 -8.14
N ILE A 72 -7.63 3.64 -9.36
CA ILE A 72 -6.80 4.79 -9.70
C ILE A 72 -7.76 5.86 -10.22
N VAL A 73 -7.71 7.05 -9.64
CA VAL A 73 -8.65 8.15 -9.89
C VAL A 73 -7.88 9.41 -10.27
N ASP A 74 -8.37 10.07 -11.30
CA ASP A 74 -7.98 11.42 -11.73
C ASP A 74 -9.02 12.43 -11.18
N ASP A 75 -8.60 13.56 -10.60
CA ASP A 75 -9.50 14.63 -10.15
C ASP A 75 -9.60 15.78 -11.20
N ASP A 76 -9.19 15.57 -12.45
CA ASP A 76 -9.28 16.55 -13.56
C ASP A 76 -10.72 16.91 -14.02
N GLU A 77 -11.74 16.55 -13.25
CA GLU A 77 -13.17 16.67 -13.54
C GLU A 77 -13.63 15.95 -14.82
N GLN A 78 -12.73 15.20 -15.47
CA GLN A 78 -13.09 14.23 -16.49
C GLN A 78 -13.29 12.89 -15.80
N PHE A 79 -14.31 12.14 -16.22
CA PHE A 79 -14.65 10.87 -15.58
C PHE A 79 -13.64 9.77 -15.96
N ASN A 80 -12.42 9.87 -15.45
CA ASN A 80 -11.31 8.97 -15.73
C ASN A 80 -10.94 8.20 -14.45
N ALA A 81 -11.31 6.92 -14.41
CA ALA A 81 -10.87 6.02 -13.36
C ALA A 81 -10.52 4.65 -13.95
N LYS A 82 -9.48 4.03 -13.41
CA LYS A 82 -9.06 2.68 -13.78
C LYS A 82 -9.16 1.76 -12.57
N ALA A 83 -9.82 0.63 -12.77
CA ALA A 83 -9.93 -0.41 -11.75
C ALA A 83 -9.09 -1.63 -12.14
N MET A 84 -8.41 -2.20 -11.16
CA MET A 84 -7.72 -3.47 -11.26
C MET A 84 -8.24 -4.40 -10.16
N ASP A 85 -9.00 -5.41 -10.57
CA ASP A 85 -9.64 -6.37 -9.67
C ASP A 85 -8.82 -7.65 -9.50
N GLY A 86 -8.98 -8.30 -8.35
CA GLY A 86 -8.37 -9.60 -8.07
C GLY A 86 -6.85 -9.57 -7.91
N ILE A 87 -6.29 -8.45 -7.46
CA ILE A 87 -4.85 -8.32 -7.25
C ILE A 87 -4.42 -9.18 -6.05
N GLN A 88 -3.29 -9.86 -6.21
CA GLN A 88 -2.56 -10.54 -5.16
C GLN A 88 -1.35 -9.70 -4.79
N ALA A 89 -1.11 -9.49 -3.49
CA ALA A 89 0.09 -8.81 -3.03
C ALA A 89 1.31 -9.76 -3.07
N GLU A 90 2.50 -9.21 -2.95
CA GLU A 90 3.75 -9.97 -2.84
C GLU A 90 4.26 -9.93 -1.40
N LEU A 91 5.16 -10.84 -1.03
CA LEU A 91 5.86 -10.72 0.25
C LEU A 91 6.87 -9.56 0.16
N GLY A 92 6.81 -8.64 1.12
CA GLY A 92 7.74 -7.53 1.25
C GLY A 92 8.13 -7.24 2.69
N ASP A 93 9.25 -6.55 2.87
CA ASP A 93 9.65 -6.02 4.17
C ASP A 93 9.11 -4.60 4.34
N ALA A 94 8.35 -4.35 5.41
CA ALA A 94 7.84 -3.02 5.73
C ALA A 94 8.95 -2.03 6.14
N ASN A 95 10.16 -2.53 6.43
CA ASN A 95 11.33 -1.71 6.71
C ASN A 95 12.12 -1.33 5.45
N GLU A 96 11.84 -1.96 4.29
CA GLU A 96 12.38 -1.51 3.01
C GLU A 96 11.64 -0.24 2.61
N VAL A 97 12.26 0.90 2.90
CA VAL A 97 11.78 2.22 2.49
C VAL A 97 11.81 2.27 0.96
N GLY A 98 10.64 2.40 0.35
CA GLY A 98 10.47 2.74 -1.06
C GLY A 98 10.42 4.25 -1.24
#